data_AF-A0A954EDF5-F1
#
_entry.id   AF-A0A954EDF5-F1
#
_cell.length_a   1.000
_cell.length_b   1.000
_cell.length_c   1.000
_cell.angle_alpha   90.00
_cell.angle_beta   90.00
_cell.angle_gamma   90.00
#
_symmetry.space_group_name_H-M   'P 1'
#
loop_
_entity.id
_entity.type
_entity.pdbx_description
1 polymer ?
#
loop_
_entity_poly.entity_id
_entity_poly.type
_entity_poly.pdbx_seq_one_letter_code
_entity_poly.pdbx_strand_id
1 'polypeptide(L)'
;MKNIINSLYNDEAGFIVSAELVLVASIAVLGMVVGLSEVAFNVNQELEDVGSAFGSINQSFHYNGTGGHKGKMSGSKFGDEWDYCDDACDVTCDVPATGEGY
;
A
#
# COMPACT_ATOMS: atom_id res chain seq x y z
N MET A 1 -32.37 -6.92 -56.29
CA MET A 1 -32.66 -7.45 -54.94
C MET A 1 -31.72 -8.58 -54.50
N LYS A 2 -31.36 -9.56 -55.35
CA LYS A 2 -30.43 -10.65 -54.96
C LYS A 2 -29.07 -10.16 -54.43
N ASN A 3 -28.53 -9.08 -55.00
CA ASN A 3 -27.23 -8.55 -54.60
C ASN A 3 -27.21 -7.92 -53.20
N ILE A 4 -28.33 -7.32 -52.76
CA ILE A 4 -28.45 -6.75 -51.40
C ILE A 4 -28.55 -7.88 -50.37
N ILE A 5 -29.34 -8.92 -50.66
CA ILE A 5 -29.48 -10.08 -49.79
C ILE A 5 -28.15 -10.84 -49.66
N ASN A 6 -27.41 -11.01 -50.77
CA ASN A 6 -26.07 -11.59 -50.72
C ASN A 6 -25.05 -10.68 -50.02
N SER A 7 -25.19 -9.36 -50.12
CA SER A 7 -24.32 -8.43 -49.40
C SER A 7 -24.53 -8.56 -47.90
N LEU A 8 -25.78 -8.60 -47.43
CA LEU A 8 -26.11 -8.73 -46.01
C LEU A 8 -25.77 -10.12 -45.45
N TYR A 9 -25.87 -11.18 -46.26
CA TYR A 9 -25.52 -12.54 -45.86
C TYR A 9 -24.00 -12.76 -45.72
N ASN A 10 -23.19 -12.00 -46.47
CA ASN A 10 -21.73 -12.01 -46.37
C ASN A 10 -21.19 -10.78 -45.61
N ASP A 11 -22.06 -10.08 -44.87
CA ASP A 11 -21.69 -8.88 -44.14
C ASP A 11 -21.12 -9.25 -42.76
N GLU A 12 -19.80 -9.38 -42.69
CA GLU A 12 -19.05 -9.52 -41.43
C GLU A 12 -18.81 -8.16 -40.75
N ALA A 13 -19.33 -7.05 -41.28
CA ALA A 13 -19.23 -5.72 -40.66
C ALA A 13 -20.30 -5.48 -39.58
N GLY A 14 -20.97 -6.54 -39.12
CA GLY A 14 -21.82 -6.53 -37.93
C GLY A 14 -20.98 -6.21 -36.69
N PHE A 15 -21.18 -5.00 -36.16
CA PHE A 15 -20.63 -4.46 -34.91
C PHE A 15 -20.27 -5.56 -33.89
N ILE A 16 -18.97 -5.79 -33.73
CA ILE A 16 -18.37 -6.83 -32.91
C ILE A 16 -18.59 -6.50 -31.44
N VAL A 17 -19.73 -6.88 -30.91
CA VAL A 17 -19.81 -7.40 -29.54
C VAL A 17 -19.89 -8.91 -29.67
N SER A 18 -18.83 -9.52 -30.21
CA SER A 18 -18.67 -10.97 -30.18
C SER A 18 -18.54 -11.42 -28.73
N ALA A 19 -19.10 -12.59 -28.41
CA ALA A 19 -18.95 -13.23 -27.11
C ALA A 19 -17.47 -13.38 -26.71
N GLU A 20 -16.56 -13.55 -27.68
CA GLU A 20 -15.12 -13.62 -27.46
C GLU A 20 -14.52 -12.29 -26.98
N LEU A 21 -14.97 -11.16 -27.55
CA LEU A 21 -14.48 -9.84 -27.12
C LEU A 21 -14.99 -9.50 -25.71
N VAL A 22 -16.22 -9.90 -25.37
CA VAL A 22 -16.77 -9.77 -24.02
C VAL A 22 -15.97 -10.64 -23.03
N LEU A 23 -15.60 -11.86 -23.41
CA LEU A 23 -14.79 -12.74 -22.56
C LEU A 23 -13.39 -12.14 -22.28
N VAL A 24 -12.70 -11.67 -23.32
CA VAL A 24 -11.38 -11.04 -23.19
C VAL A 24 -11.47 -9.76 -22.34
N ALA A 25 -12.47 -8.91 -22.59
CA ALA A 25 -12.67 -7.67 -21.83
C ALA A 25 -12.94 -7.97 -20.35
N SER A 26 -13.72 -9.02 -20.05
CA SER A 26 -14.01 -9.42 -18.67
C SER A 26 -12.77 -9.87 -17.93
N ILE A 27 -11.92 -10.68 -18.55
CA ILE A 27 -10.64 -11.12 -17.96
C ILE A 27 -9.71 -9.92 -17.73
N ALA A 28 -9.63 -9.00 -18.69
CA ALA A 28 -8.82 -7.79 -18.55
C ALA A 28 -9.28 -6.90 -17.40
N VAL A 29 -10.61 -6.69 -17.25
CA VAL A 29 -11.17 -5.90 -16.13
C VAL A 29 -10.88 -6.59 -14.80
N LEU A 30 -11.07 -7.90 -14.69
CA LEU A 30 -10.76 -8.64 -13.46
C LEU A 30 -9.28 -8.52 -13.08
N GLY A 31 -8.37 -8.67 -14.05
CA GLY A 31 -6.93 -8.50 -13.83
C GLY A 31 -6.57 -7.08 -13.39
N MET A 32 -7.18 -6.05 -13.99
CA MET A 32 -6.97 -4.66 -13.59
C MET A 32 -7.50 -4.35 -12.20
N VAL A 33 -8.68 -4.87 -11.83
CA VAL A 33 -9.26 -4.64 -10.50
C VAL A 33 -8.36 -5.22 -9.42
N VAL A 34 -7.97 -6.50 -9.54
CA VAL A 34 -7.06 -7.15 -8.58
C VAL A 34 -5.71 -6.44 -8.57
N GLY A 35 -5.14 -6.13 -9.74
CA GLY A 35 -3.86 -5.44 -9.84
C GLY A 35 -3.87 -4.06 -9.17
N LEU A 36 -4.94 -3.29 -9.35
CA LEU A 36 -5.08 -1.97 -8.72
C LEU A 36 -5.27 -2.08 -7.20
N SER A 37 -5.99 -3.09 -6.73
CA SER A 37 -6.15 -3.35 -5.29
C SER A 37 -4.81 -3.67 -4.62
N GLU A 38 -3.98 -4.54 -5.22
CA GLU A 38 -2.66 -4.87 -4.70
C GLU A 38 -1.70 -3.67 -4.72
N VAL A 39 -1.74 -2.86 -5.78
CA VAL A 39 -0.95 -1.61 -5.83
C VAL A 39 -1.38 -0.66 -4.73
N ALA A 40 -2.68 -0.48 -4.51
CA ALA A 40 -3.18 0.39 -3.44
C ALA A 40 -2.77 -0.11 -2.05
N PHE A 41 -2.88 -1.41 -1.80
CA PHE A 41 -2.48 -2.01 -0.53
C PHE A 41 -0.98 -1.84 -0.28
N ASN A 42 -0.12 -2.23 -1.22
CA ASN A 42 1.33 -2.10 -1.07
C ASN A 42 1.79 -0.65 -0.90
N VAL A 43 1.19 0.30 -1.62
CA VAL A 43 1.53 1.72 -1.44
C VAL A 43 1.19 2.19 -0.02
N ASN A 44 0.05 1.76 0.54
CA ASN A 44 -0.30 2.13 1.91
C ASN A 44 0.64 1.49 2.93
N GLN A 45 1.04 0.23 2.75
CA GLN A 45 2.03 -0.42 3.63
C GLN A 45 3.37 0.32 3.61
N GLU A 46 3.90 0.67 2.44
CA GLU A 46 5.18 1.41 2.35
C GLU A 46 5.09 2.81 2.96
N LEU A 47 3.92 3.47 2.87
CA LEU A 47 3.71 4.75 3.54
C LEU A 47 3.62 4.62 5.07
N GLU A 48 3.09 3.51 5.56
CA GLU A 48 3.08 3.17 7.00
C GLU A 48 4.49 2.87 7.49
N ASP A 49 5.26 2.06 6.78
CA ASP A 49 6.68 1.82 7.08
C ASP A 49 7.49 3.12 7.12
N VAL A 50 7.25 4.04 6.18
CA VAL A 50 7.87 5.38 6.20
C VAL A 50 7.43 6.16 7.43
N GLY A 51 6.13 6.14 7.77
CA GLY A 51 5.58 6.78 8.96
C GLY A 51 6.23 6.28 10.25
N SER A 52 6.28 4.96 10.44
CA SER A 52 6.95 4.31 11.56
C SER A 52 8.44 4.66 11.61
N ALA A 53 9.14 4.66 10.47
CA ALA A 53 10.54 5.04 10.41
C ALA A 53 10.77 6.50 10.86
N PHE A 54 9.85 7.42 10.56
CA PHE A 54 9.89 8.80 11.05
C PHE A 54 9.55 8.91 12.55
N GLY A 55 8.57 8.15 13.04
CA GLY A 55 8.25 8.06 14.48
C GLY A 55 9.43 7.52 15.29
N SER A 56 10.12 6.52 14.74
CA SER A 56 11.35 5.92 15.27
C SER A 56 12.57 6.86 15.31
N ILE A 57 12.48 8.06 14.73
CA ILE A 57 13.58 9.04 14.78
C ILE A 57 13.68 9.62 16.19
N ASN A 58 14.63 9.07 16.92
CA ASN A 58 15.02 9.58 18.22
C ASN A 58 15.68 10.98 18.13
N GLN A 59 14.92 12.03 18.47
CA GLN A 59 15.42 13.40 18.59
C GLN A 59 16.09 13.73 19.95
N SER A 60 16.47 12.73 20.74
CA SER A 60 17.13 12.93 22.04
C SER A 60 18.60 13.29 21.91
N PHE A 61 18.91 14.46 21.35
CA PHE A 61 20.22 15.07 21.52
C PHE A 61 20.26 15.76 22.89
N HIS A 62 20.65 15.02 23.91
CA HIS A 62 20.73 15.52 25.28
C HIS A 62 22.20 15.68 25.68
N TYR A 63 22.62 16.93 25.95
CA TYR A 63 23.94 17.20 26.53
C TYR A 63 23.86 17.05 28.04
N ASN A 64 24.25 15.89 28.55
CA ASN A 64 24.52 15.77 29.99
C ASN A 64 25.82 16.52 30.28
N GLY A 65 25.77 17.49 31.20
CA GLY A 65 26.99 18.05 31.79
C GLY A 65 27.82 16.99 32.51
N THR A 66 28.92 17.38 33.16
CA THR A 66 29.79 16.43 33.88
C THR A 66 29.09 15.82 35.09
N GLY A 67 28.73 14.53 35.00
CA GLY A 67 28.19 13.76 36.12
C GLY A 67 29.30 13.07 36.93
N GLY A 68 29.70 13.66 38.06
CA GLY A 68 30.51 13.05 39.13
C GLY A 68 31.93 12.60 38.75
N HIS A 69 32.72 12.22 39.77
CA HIS A 69 34.13 11.81 39.63
C HIS A 69 34.30 10.77 38.51
N LYS A 70 34.90 11.21 37.39
CA LYS A 70 35.22 10.45 36.16
C LYS A 70 34.14 10.34 35.07
N GLY A 71 33.24 11.32 34.98
CA GLY A 71 32.58 11.72 33.72
C GLY A 71 31.70 10.66 33.04
N LYS A 72 30.38 10.76 33.18
CA LYS A 72 29.44 10.02 32.34
C LYS A 72 29.24 10.71 30.98
N MET A 73 29.37 9.96 29.90
CA MET A 73 28.83 10.31 28.58
C MET A 73 27.45 9.66 28.43
N SER A 74 26.47 10.40 27.90
CA SER A 74 25.13 9.87 27.60
C SER A 74 25.02 9.67 26.08
N GLY A 75 24.57 8.49 25.64
CA GLY A 75 24.18 8.23 24.26
C GLY A 75 22.69 8.57 24.01
N SER A 76 22.21 8.35 22.79
CA SER A 76 20.77 8.36 22.48
C SER A 76 20.13 7.01 22.83
N LYS A 77 18.93 7.03 23.43
CA LYS A 77 18.08 5.84 23.63
C LYS A 77 16.70 6.15 23.06
N PHE A 78 16.17 5.28 22.20
CA PHE A 78 14.79 5.41 21.69
C PHE A 78 13.84 4.88 22.75
N GLY A 79 12.68 5.52 22.87
CA GLY A 79 11.67 5.23 23.86
C GLY A 79 10.55 6.24 23.68
N ASP A 80 9.51 5.79 23.02
CA ASP A 80 8.23 6.46 22.83
C ASP A 80 7.21 5.95 23.85
N GLU A 81 6.04 6.56 23.82
CA GLU A 81 4.94 6.31 24.72
C GLU A 81 3.80 5.76 23.87
N TRP A 82 3.26 4.59 24.21
CA TRP A 82 2.28 3.89 23.37
C TRP A 82 1.12 4.81 22.99
N ASP A 83 0.96 5.06 21.70
CA ASP A 83 -0.17 5.83 21.17
C ASP A 83 -1.04 5.02 20.19
N TYR A 84 -2.09 5.65 19.69
CA TYR A 84 -3.06 4.98 18.83
C TYR A 84 -2.51 4.89 17.41
N CYS A 85 -2.44 3.66 16.86
CA CYS A 85 -1.77 3.31 15.58
C CYS A 85 -0.23 3.14 15.67
N ASP A 86 0.30 2.78 16.83
CA ASP A 86 1.75 2.68 17.08
C ASP A 86 2.31 1.24 16.92
N ASP A 87 1.63 0.39 16.14
CA ASP A 87 2.09 -0.99 15.86
C ASP A 87 2.55 -1.11 14.41
N ALA A 88 3.53 -1.99 14.17
CA ALA A 88 4.07 -2.20 12.83
C ALA A 88 3.12 -3.02 11.96
N CYS A 89 3.07 -2.70 10.67
CA CYS A 89 2.20 -3.35 9.69
C CYS A 89 0.69 -3.15 9.96
N ASP A 90 0.33 -2.08 10.67
CA ASP A 90 -1.06 -1.74 10.98
C ASP A 90 -1.54 -0.46 10.27
N VAL A 91 -1.83 -0.58 8.97
CA VAL A 91 -2.41 0.54 8.18
C VAL A 91 -3.80 0.95 8.71
N THR A 92 -4.49 0.06 9.40
CA THR A 92 -5.86 0.29 9.88
C THR A 92 -5.93 0.02 11.37
N CYS A 93 -5.83 1.08 12.18
CA CYS A 93 -5.75 1.05 13.64
C CYS A 93 -6.90 0.33 14.37
N ASP A 94 -7.00 -0.97 14.18
CA ASP A 94 -8.03 -1.87 14.66
C ASP A 94 -7.47 -2.85 15.70
N VAL A 95 -6.14 -2.94 15.80
CA VAL A 95 -5.44 -3.58 16.89
C VAL A 95 -5.08 -2.55 17.98
N PRO A 96 -5.26 -2.88 19.27
CA PRO A 96 -4.76 -2.05 20.36
C PRO A 96 -3.23 -1.99 20.30
N ALA A 97 -2.65 -0.83 20.57
CA ALA A 97 -1.19 -0.66 20.64
C ALA A 97 -0.55 -1.78 21.47
N THR A 98 0.30 -2.59 20.82
CA THR A 98 1.07 -3.62 21.50
C THR A 98 2.48 -3.13 21.73
N GLY A 99 3.09 -3.48 22.87
CA GLY A 99 4.40 -2.94 23.22
C GLY A 99 5.46 -3.39 22.23
N GLU A 100 6.21 -2.42 21.69
CA GLU A 100 7.27 -2.69 20.72
C GLU A 100 8.26 -3.73 21.27
N GLY A 101 8.40 -4.85 20.56
CA GLY A 101 9.25 -5.96 20.97
C GLY A 101 10.72 -5.56 21.03
N TYR A 102 11.38 -5.88 22.15
CA TYR A 102 12.84 -5.78 22.31
C TYR A 102 13.61 -6.66 21.33
#